data_AF-A0A0R0LV99-F1
#
_entry.id   AF-A0A0R0LV99-F1
#
_cell.length_a   1.000
_cell.length_b   1.000
_cell.length_c   1.000
_cell.angle_alpha   90.00
_cell.angle_beta   90.00
_cell.angle_gamma   90.00
#
_symmetry.space_group_name_H-M   'P 1'
#
loop_
_entity.id
_entity.type
_entity.pdbx_description
1 polymer ?
#
loop_
_entity_poly.entity_id
_entity_poly.type
_entity_poly.pdbx_seq_one_letter_code
_entity_poly.pdbx_strand_id
1 'polypeptide(L)' 'AMKMDEDFCVALEYGLPPTGGWGVGLDRLTMYLTNAANIKDVLFFPAMKPEK' A
#
# COMPACT_ATOMS: atom_id res chain seq x y z
N ALA A 1 12.01 -5.42 -8.98
CA ALA A 1 11.53 -6.81 -9.03
C ALA A 1 11.24 -7.28 -7.61
N MET A 2 10.31 -8.21 -7.44
CA MET A 2 10.11 -8.86 -6.14
C MET A 2 11.35 -9.71 -5.82
N LYS A 3 11.75 -9.75 -4.55
CA LYS A 3 12.81 -10.65 -4.08
C LYS A 3 12.22 -12.03 -3.87
N MET A 4 13.03 -13.06 -4.08
CA MET A 4 12.65 -14.42 -3.68
C MET A 4 12.60 -14.48 -2.16
N ASP A 5 11.50 -15.00 -1.63
CA ASP A 5 11.28 -15.20 -0.20
C ASP A 5 11.03 -16.70 0.02
N GLU A 6 12.09 -17.42 0.38
CA GLU A 6 12.05 -18.87 0.56
C GLU A 6 11.15 -19.26 1.75
N ASP A 7 11.11 -18.43 2.80
CA ASP A 7 10.25 -18.65 3.97
C ASP A 7 8.77 -18.54 3.60
N PHE A 8 8.41 -17.57 2.76
CA PHE A 8 7.05 -17.46 2.21
C PHE A 8 6.67 -18.69 1.37
N CYS A 9 7.59 -19.21 0.56
CA CYS A 9 7.37 -20.43 -0.23
C CYS A 9 7.13 -21.65 0.68
N VAL A 10 7.99 -21.86 1.68
CA VAL A 10 7.84 -22.95 2.67
C VAL A 10 6.49 -22.83 3.38
N ALA A 11 6.05 -21.63 3.75
CA ALA A 11 4.74 -21.43 4.37
C ALA A 11 3.57 -21.87 3.46
N LEU A 12 3.68 -21.71 2.14
CA LEU A 12 2.68 -22.18 1.18
C LEU A 12 2.68 -23.71 1.03
N GLU A 13 3.83 -24.37 1.19
CA GLU A 13 3.96 -25.84 1.14
C GLU A 13 3.24 -26.54 2.31
N TYR A 14 3.11 -25.89 3.47
CA TYR A 14 2.27 -26.35 4.57
C TYR A 14 0.76 -26.33 4.25
N GLY A 15 0.38 -25.67 3.15
CA GLY A 15 -0.98 -25.63 2.63
C GLY A 15 -1.70 -24.35 3.01
N LEU A 16 -1.73 -23.39 2.08
CA LEU A 16 -2.65 -22.25 2.13
C LEU A 16 -4.03 -22.68 1.61
N PRO A 17 -5.11 -22.60 2.42
CA PRO A 17 -6.48 -22.83 1.95
C PRO A 17 -6.86 -21.86 0.81
N PRO A 18 -7.99 -22.06 0.11
CA PRO A 18 -8.48 -21.07 -0.85
C PRO A 18 -8.77 -19.73 -0.14
N THR A 19 -7.89 -18.76 -0.32
CA THR A 19 -7.96 -17.43 0.31
C THR A 19 -8.13 -16.32 -0.72
N GLY A 20 -8.91 -15.28 -0.39
CA GLY A 20 -9.00 -14.04 -1.16
C GLY A 20 -8.25 -12.90 -0.46
N GLY A 21 -7.40 -12.19 -1.20
CA GLY A 21 -6.71 -10.99 -0.71
C GLY A 21 -7.43 -9.71 -1.13
N TRP A 22 -7.33 -8.65 -0.33
CA TRP A 22 -7.83 -7.33 -0.68
C TRP A 22 -6.86 -6.24 -0.22
N GLY A 23 -6.71 -5.20 -1.02
CA GLY A 23 -5.91 -4.03 -0.70
C GLY A 23 -6.58 -2.75 -1.20
N VAL A 24 -6.62 -1.73 -0.34
CA VAL A 24 -7.11 -0.40 -0.67
C VAL A 24 -6.07 0.66 -0.33
N GLY A 25 -5.93 1.66 -1.20
CA GLY A 25 -5.15 2.84 -0.89
C GLY A 25 -5.98 3.83 -0.09
N LEU A 26 -5.76 3.93 1.21
CA LEU A 26 -6.51 4.83 2.09
C LEU A 26 -6.35 6.30 1.71
N ASP A 27 -5.14 6.73 1.32
CA ASP A 27 -4.92 8.12 0.89
C ASP A 27 -5.75 8.45 -0.35
N ARG A 28 -5.80 7.54 -1.32
CA ARG A 28 -6.60 7.72 -2.55
C ARG A 28 -8.10 7.67 -2.27
N LEU A 29 -8.55 6.77 -1.38
CA LEU A 29 -9.93 6.74 -0.94
C LEU A 29 -10.32 8.10 -0.33
N THR A 30 -9.47 8.63 0.55
CA THR A 30 -9.69 9.92 1.19
C THR A 30 -9.70 11.05 0.18
N MET A 31 -8.78 11.06 -0.79
CA MET A 31 -8.77 12.05 -1.89
C MET A 31 -10.10 12.10 -2.65
N TYR A 32 -10.71 10.94 -2.94
CA TYR A 32 -12.03 10.91 -3.58
C TYR A 32 -13.14 11.43 -2.66
N LEU A 33 -13.11 11.07 -1.37
CA LEU A 33 -14.10 11.52 -0.40
C LEU A 33 -14.03 13.02 -0.10
N THR A 34 -12.84 13.62 -0.20
CA THR A 34 -12.61 15.05 0.04
C THR A 34 -12.52 15.87 -1.24
N ASN A 35 -12.73 15.25 -2.42
CA ASN A 35 -12.53 15.86 -3.74
C ASN A 35 -11.16 16.55 -3.89
N ALA A 36 -10.11 15.98 -3.29
CA ALA A 36 -8.75 16.47 -3.37
C ALA A 36 -8.04 15.91 -4.61
N ALA A 37 -7.48 16.79 -5.43
CA ALA A 37 -6.75 16.41 -6.65
C ALA A 37 -5.32 15.95 -6.38
N ASN A 38 -4.75 16.28 -5.21
CA ASN A 38 -3.37 15.94 -4.84
C ASN A 38 -3.33 15.15 -3.51
N ILE A 39 -2.49 14.12 -3.45
CA ILE A 39 -2.29 13.31 -2.24
C ILE A 39 -1.72 14.12 -1.07
N LYS A 40 -0.99 15.20 -1.37
CA LYS A 40 -0.46 16.10 -0.35
C LYS A 40 -1.55 16.82 0.45
N ASP A 41 -2.75 16.95 -0.11
CA ASP A 41 -3.86 17.65 0.54
C ASP A 41 -4.55 16.79 1.60
N VAL A 42 -4.34 15.47 1.58
CA VAL A 42 -4.91 14.50 2.54
C VAL A 42 -3.87 13.97 3.53
N LEU A 43 -2.62 14.43 3.44
CA LEU A 43 -1.52 14.07 4.34
C LEU A 43 -1.19 15.26 5.25
N PHE A 44 -1.18 15.06 6.56
CA PHE A 44 -0.83 16.13 7.51
C PHE A 44 0.59 16.67 7.30
N PHE A 45 1.54 15.79 6.99
CA PHE A 45 2.94 16.12 6.75
C PHE A 45 3.45 15.39 5.51
N PRO A 46 3.17 15.90 4.29
CA PRO A 46 3.62 15.26 3.07
C PRO A 46 5.15 15.32 2.94
N ALA A 47 5.75 14.32 2.29
CA ALA A 47 7.16 14.37 1.95
C ALA A 47 7.43 15.53 0.97
N MET A 48 8.19 16.52 1.43
CA MET A 48 8.60 17.68 0.65
C MET A 48 10.08 17.59 0.30
N LYS A 49 10.47 18.18 -0.83
CA LYS A 49 11.88 18.35 -1.15
C LYS A 49 12.46 19.37 -0.16
N PRO A 50 13.63 19.10 0.45
CA PRO A 50 14.28 20.10 1.28
C PRO A 50 14.61 21.34 0.44
N GLU A 51 14.39 22.53 1.00
CA GLU A 51 14.93 23.77 0.45
C GLU A 51 16.45 23.77 0.67
N LYS A 52 17.20 24.16 -0.37
CA LYS A 52 18.67 24.27 -0.29
C LYS A 52 19.09 25.38 0.65
#